data_AF-A0AA88XKF6-F1
#
_entry.id   AF-A0AA88XKF6-F1
#
_cell.length_a   1.000
_cell.length_b   1.000
_cell.length_c   1.000
_cell.angle_alpha   90.00
_cell.angle_beta   90.00
_cell.angle_gamma   90.00
#
_symmetry.space_group_name_H-M   'P 1'
#
loop_
_entity.id
_entity.type
_entity.pdbx_description
1 polymer ?
#
loop_
_entity_poly.entity_id
_entity_poly.type
_entity_poly.pdbx_seq_one_letter_code
_entity_poly.pdbx_strand_id
1 'polypeptide(L)'
;MAPTKPIGIGATKATGLTFKDGILRLRGKQLTTVTAKEGLEKFIAFIKAFKSPLVIGHNIQNFDLPVLRYHLEKHQLLDELRASVKGYVDTLKMARKLIPKADVGSYRQENLVKVFLGKTYEAHNALADVTSLQELFEQKLGANSKDLADNVFQLSFYSVKSSLKPLLRKKVISIRTMKKLAQNLFSLAKLRRIHARDPQNGIRNAFSEAVDAESNTPRISKSSIVINKLVKYLNSEE
;
A
#
# COMPACT_ATOMS: atom_id res chain seq x y z
N MET A 1 3.47 21.26 -2.38
CA MET A 1 2.13 21.55 -2.95
C MET A 1 1.34 22.34 -1.92
N ALA A 2 0.59 23.37 -2.32
CA ALA A 2 -0.26 24.10 -1.38
C ALA A 2 -1.48 23.24 -0.96
N PRO A 3 -1.78 23.12 0.35
CA PRO A 3 -3.03 22.54 0.81
C PRO A 3 -4.24 23.38 0.38
N THR A 4 -5.42 22.77 0.38
CA THR A 4 -6.69 23.51 0.15
C THR A 4 -7.46 23.77 1.45
N LYS A 5 -6.93 23.30 2.59
CA LYS A 5 -7.55 23.42 3.91
C LYS A 5 -6.47 23.77 4.94
N PRO A 6 -6.83 24.43 6.05
CA PRO A 6 -5.91 24.66 7.16
C PRO A 6 -5.29 23.35 7.65
N ILE A 7 -4.03 23.42 8.09
CA ILE A 7 -3.33 22.28 8.69
C ILE A 7 -3.81 22.14 10.15
N GLY A 8 -4.29 20.95 10.50
CA GLY A 8 -4.80 20.67 11.85
C GLY A 8 -3.70 20.71 12.91
N ILE A 9 -4.07 21.05 14.15
CA ILE A 9 -3.14 21.31 15.27
C ILE A 9 -2.14 20.17 15.47
N GLY A 10 -2.58 18.91 15.40
CA GLY A 10 -1.70 17.75 15.54
C GLY A 10 -0.65 17.64 14.43
N ALA A 11 -1.03 17.91 13.18
CA ALA A 11 -0.12 17.90 12.04
C ALA A 11 0.84 19.09 12.09
N THR A 12 0.37 20.26 12.52
CA THR A 12 1.21 21.43 12.77
C THR A 12 2.26 21.12 13.85
N LYS A 13 1.87 20.50 14.97
CA LYS A 13 2.79 20.12 16.04
C LYS A 13 3.85 19.13 15.57
N ALA A 14 3.46 18.16 14.74
CA ALA A 14 4.39 17.14 14.23
C ALA A 14 5.37 17.72 13.19
N THR A 15 4.87 18.49 12.22
CA THR A 15 5.64 18.88 11.03
C THR A 15 6.19 20.31 11.08
N GLY A 16 5.67 21.14 11.98
CA GLY A 16 5.91 22.59 11.99
C GLY A 16 5.25 23.35 10.83
N LEU A 17 4.43 22.68 10.00
CA LEU A 17 3.74 23.32 8.87
C LEU A 17 2.46 24.03 9.31
N THR A 18 2.22 25.23 8.80
CA THR A 18 0.95 25.95 8.93
C THR A 18 0.46 26.43 7.57
N PHE A 19 -0.85 26.45 7.37
CA PHE A 19 -1.47 26.99 6.17
C PHE A 19 -2.57 27.98 6.56
N LYS A 20 -2.30 29.27 6.36
CA LYS A 20 -3.17 30.39 6.73
C LYS A 20 -3.12 31.45 5.63
N ASP A 21 -4.29 31.97 5.27
CA ASP A 21 -4.46 33.03 4.27
C ASP A 21 -3.83 32.68 2.91
N GLY A 22 -3.99 31.40 2.50
CA GLY A 22 -3.43 30.88 1.24
C GLY A 22 -1.91 30.63 1.25
N ILE A 23 -1.23 30.87 2.38
CA ILE A 23 0.23 30.81 2.46
C ILE A 23 0.67 29.63 3.36
N LEU A 24 1.48 28.75 2.79
CA LEU A 24 2.14 27.66 3.51
C LEU A 24 3.42 28.16 4.17
N ARG A 25 3.59 27.87 5.46
CA ARG A 25 4.80 28.20 6.23
C ARG A 25 5.35 26.96 6.92
N LEU A 26 6.66 26.87 7.04
CA LEU A 26 7.37 25.93 7.89
C LEU A 26 8.00 26.71 9.04
N ARG A 27 7.54 26.47 10.27
CA ARG A 27 8.02 27.15 11.49
C ARG A 27 8.05 28.68 11.32
N GLY A 28 6.99 29.23 10.72
CA GLY A 28 6.85 30.66 10.45
C GLY A 28 7.46 31.14 9.13
N LYS A 29 8.40 30.41 8.53
CA LYS A 29 9.01 30.78 7.25
C LYS A 29 8.11 30.41 6.08
N GLN A 30 7.77 31.38 5.23
CA GLN A 30 7.00 31.16 4.02
C GLN A 30 7.72 30.21 3.06
N LEU A 31 6.96 29.27 2.50
CA LEU A 31 7.43 28.34 1.50
C LEU A 31 6.88 28.70 0.13
N THR A 32 7.72 28.55 -0.90
CA THR A 32 7.25 28.50 -2.29
C THR A 32 6.44 27.22 -2.47
N THR A 33 5.27 27.36 -3.09
CA THR A 33 4.39 26.22 -3.37
C THR A 33 4.01 26.18 -4.83
N VAL A 34 3.70 24.97 -5.28
CA VAL A 34 3.12 24.68 -6.59
C VAL A 34 1.71 24.13 -6.38
N THR A 35 0.92 24.12 -7.45
CA THR A 35 -0.38 23.45 -7.44
C THR A 35 -0.22 21.95 -7.22
N ALA A 36 -1.29 21.27 -6.77
CA ALA A 36 -1.26 19.82 -6.62
C ALA A 36 -0.98 19.10 -7.96
N LYS A 37 -1.59 19.58 -9.05
CA LYS A 37 -1.38 19.03 -10.41
C LYS A 37 0.09 19.14 -10.81
N GLU A 38 0.66 20.34 -10.75
CA GLU A 38 2.06 20.58 -11.12
C GLU A 38 3.03 19.76 -10.25
N GLY A 39 2.76 19.65 -8.94
CA GLY A 39 3.55 18.81 -8.04
C GLY A 39 3.51 17.32 -8.42
N LEU A 40 2.35 16.81 -8.81
CA LEU A 40 2.19 15.43 -9.27
C LEU A 40 2.86 15.18 -10.61
N GLU A 41 2.76 16.10 -11.57
CA GLU A 41 3.44 16.01 -12.87
C GLU A 41 4.96 15.96 -12.68
N LYS A 42 5.52 16.84 -11.83
CA LYS A 42 6.95 16.82 -11.47
C LYS A 42 7.35 15.50 -10.79
N PHE A 43 6.51 14.98 -9.91
CA PHE A 43 6.75 13.69 -9.25
C PHE A 43 6.76 12.53 -10.27
N ILE A 44 5.80 12.48 -11.19
CA ILE A 44 5.75 11.45 -12.24
C ILE A 44 6.97 11.55 -13.16
N ALA A 45 7.35 12.77 -13.56
CA ALA A 45 8.55 13.00 -14.37
C ALA A 45 9.82 12.49 -13.65
N PHE A 46 9.94 12.75 -12.35
CA PHE A 46 11.02 12.22 -11.52
C PHE A 46 11.01 10.68 -11.51
N ILE A 47 9.86 10.04 -11.30
CA ILE A 47 9.75 8.57 -11.32
C ILE A 47 10.15 7.98 -12.68
N LYS A 48 9.74 8.62 -13.79
CA LYS A 48 10.07 8.19 -15.16
C LYS A 48 11.55 8.28 -15.50
N ALA A 49 12.34 9.05 -14.73
CA ALA A 49 13.79 9.08 -14.89
C ALA A 49 14.47 7.76 -14.49
N PHE A 50 13.76 6.89 -13.75
CA PHE A 50 14.25 5.58 -13.33
C PHE A 50 13.66 4.47 -14.20
N LYS A 51 14.46 3.45 -14.49
CA LYS A 51 14.00 2.26 -15.22
C LYS A 51 13.24 1.32 -14.29
N SER A 52 11.92 1.22 -14.48
CA SER A 52 11.02 0.31 -13.74
C SER A 52 11.17 0.38 -12.21
N PRO A 53 11.02 1.57 -11.59
CA PRO A 53 11.28 1.78 -10.17
C PRO A 53 10.27 1.08 -9.25
N LEU A 54 10.74 0.71 -8.05
CA LEU A 54 9.87 0.39 -6.91
C LEU A 54 9.74 1.63 -6.02
N VAL A 55 8.52 1.93 -5.57
CA VAL A 55 8.27 3.02 -4.62
C VAL A 55 8.16 2.43 -3.22
N ILE A 56 9.04 2.86 -2.33
CA ILE A 56 9.17 2.32 -0.98
C ILE A 56 8.73 3.39 0.02
N GLY A 57 7.94 3.00 1.01
CA GLY A 57 7.56 3.89 2.11
C GLY A 57 7.13 3.12 3.36
N HIS A 58 7.18 3.79 4.51
CA HIS A 58 6.82 3.19 5.78
C HIS A 58 5.34 3.41 6.09
N ASN A 59 4.55 2.32 6.17
CA ASN A 59 3.07 2.36 6.23
C ASN A 59 2.41 2.96 4.97
N ILE A 60 3.14 2.98 3.86
CA ILE A 60 2.74 3.65 2.61
C ILE A 60 1.40 3.15 2.08
N GLN A 61 1.06 1.87 2.32
CA GLN A 61 -0.16 1.27 1.78
C GLN A 61 -1.42 1.77 2.50
N ASN A 62 -1.30 2.22 3.75
CA ASN A 62 -2.46 2.71 4.52
C ASN A 62 -2.48 4.23 4.69
N PHE A 63 -1.40 4.94 4.38
CA PHE A 63 -1.28 6.38 4.61
C PHE A 63 -1.02 7.16 3.33
N ASP A 64 0.20 7.10 2.79
CA ASP A 64 0.63 7.97 1.68
C ASP A 64 -0.09 7.63 0.37
N LEU A 65 -0.16 6.35 -0.01
CA LEU A 65 -0.78 5.95 -1.28
C LEU A 65 -2.28 6.25 -1.36
N PRO A 66 -3.11 6.07 -0.31
CA PRO A 66 -4.49 6.54 -0.33
C PRO A 66 -4.63 8.03 -0.65
N VAL A 67 -3.79 8.89 -0.04
CA VAL A 67 -3.80 10.34 -0.28
C VAL A 67 -3.31 10.67 -1.69
N LEU A 68 -2.17 10.09 -2.08
CA LEU A 68 -1.58 10.28 -3.40
C LEU A 68 -2.55 9.84 -4.50
N ARG A 69 -3.16 8.67 -4.36
CA ARG A 69 -4.15 8.14 -5.31
C ARG A 69 -5.34 9.07 -5.47
N TYR A 70 -5.89 9.61 -4.38
CA TYR A 70 -7.01 10.55 -4.46
C TYR A 70 -6.67 11.75 -5.34
N HIS A 71 -5.49 12.33 -5.16
CA HIS A 71 -5.06 13.48 -5.97
C HIS A 71 -4.73 13.09 -7.42
N LEU A 72 -4.12 11.93 -7.65
CA LEU A 72 -3.89 11.41 -9.01
C LEU A 72 -5.19 11.18 -9.77
N GLU A 73 -6.21 10.60 -9.12
CA GLU A 73 -7.54 10.41 -9.73
C GLU A 73 -8.19 11.75 -10.05
N LYS A 74 -8.16 12.70 -9.10
CA LYS A 74 -8.70 14.05 -9.28
C LYS A 74 -8.08 14.78 -10.48
N HIS A 75 -6.80 14.54 -10.76
CA HIS A 75 -6.05 15.18 -11.83
C HIS A 75 -5.86 14.29 -13.07
N GLN A 76 -6.50 13.10 -13.13
CA GLN A 76 -6.42 12.15 -14.25
C GLN A 76 -4.99 11.64 -14.56
N LEU A 77 -4.12 11.59 -13.55
CA LEU A 77 -2.72 11.16 -13.65
C LEU A 77 -2.46 9.74 -13.13
N LEU A 78 -3.51 9.04 -12.66
CA LEU A 78 -3.35 7.72 -12.01
C LEU A 78 -2.80 6.66 -12.96
N ASP A 79 -3.27 6.62 -14.20
CA ASP A 79 -2.84 5.61 -15.18
C ASP A 79 -1.40 5.86 -15.64
N GLU A 80 -1.00 7.13 -15.76
CA GLU A 80 0.37 7.52 -16.08
C GLU A 80 1.36 7.08 -14.99
N LEU A 81 1.04 7.32 -13.72
CA LEU A 81 1.88 6.82 -12.62
C LEU A 81 1.91 5.29 -12.61
N ARG A 82 0.78 4.63 -12.82
CA ARG A 82 0.69 3.16 -12.83
C ARG A 82 1.58 2.55 -13.91
N ALA A 83 1.67 3.17 -15.09
CA ALA A 83 2.55 2.72 -16.16
C ALA A 83 4.05 2.96 -15.85
N SER A 84 4.36 3.90 -14.97
CA SER A 84 5.73 4.33 -14.68
C SER A 84 6.38 3.58 -13.50
N VAL A 85 5.59 2.88 -12.67
CA VAL A 85 6.07 2.23 -11.43
C VAL A 85 5.94 0.71 -11.54
N LYS A 86 7.01 -0.02 -11.22
CA LYS A 86 7.00 -1.50 -11.20
C LYS A 86 6.17 -2.06 -10.06
N GLY A 87 6.12 -1.36 -8.93
CA GLY A 87 5.37 -1.76 -7.75
C GLY A 87 5.73 -0.94 -6.52
N TYR A 88 5.12 -1.29 -5.39
CA TYR A 88 5.22 -0.56 -4.13
C TYR A 88 5.60 -1.50 -3.00
N VAL A 89 6.32 -0.99 -2.01
CA VAL A 89 6.71 -1.74 -0.80
C VAL A 89 6.32 -0.96 0.45
N ASP A 90 5.61 -1.61 1.36
CA ASP A 90 5.27 -1.08 2.67
C ASP A 90 6.22 -1.65 3.73
N THR A 91 7.23 -0.86 4.12
CA THR A 91 8.29 -1.32 5.02
C THR A 91 7.80 -1.60 6.43
N LEU A 92 6.65 -1.05 6.85
CA LEU A 92 6.04 -1.40 8.15
C LEU A 92 5.54 -2.84 8.12
N LYS A 93 4.94 -3.27 7.00
CA LYS A 93 4.48 -4.66 6.84
C LYS A 93 5.64 -5.62 6.72
N MET A 94 6.66 -5.22 5.96
CA MET A 94 7.89 -5.99 5.81
C MET A 94 8.58 -6.18 7.17
N ALA A 95 8.78 -5.10 7.94
CA ALA A 95 9.37 -5.18 9.28
C ALA A 95 8.59 -6.11 10.21
N ARG A 96 7.25 -6.07 10.21
CA ARG A 96 6.41 -6.97 11.02
C ARG A 96 6.51 -8.45 10.62
N LYS A 97 6.88 -8.74 9.37
CA LYS A 97 7.07 -10.12 8.87
C LYS A 97 8.47 -10.64 9.23
N LEU A 98 9.48 -9.79 9.11
CA LEU A 98 10.89 -10.19 9.16
C LEU A 98 11.54 -10.05 10.54
N ILE A 99 11.01 -9.18 11.39
CA ILE A 99 11.66 -8.80 12.64
C ILE A 99 10.75 -9.21 13.80
N PRO A 100 11.22 -10.01 14.77
CA PRO A 100 10.49 -10.29 15.99
C PRO A 100 10.14 -9.02 16.76
N LYS A 101 8.90 -8.92 17.27
CA LYS A 101 8.47 -7.73 18.02
C LYS A 101 9.29 -7.53 19.30
N ALA A 102 9.81 -8.60 19.90
CA ALA A 102 10.62 -8.54 21.11
C ALA A 102 11.91 -7.72 20.91
N ASP A 103 12.49 -7.77 19.70
CA ASP A 103 13.79 -7.15 19.40
C ASP A 103 13.70 -5.63 19.23
N VAL A 104 12.51 -5.12 18.90
CA VAL A 104 12.31 -3.70 18.59
C VAL A 104 11.31 -3.02 19.53
N GLY A 105 10.38 -3.76 20.14
CA GLY A 105 9.27 -3.23 20.95
C GLY A 105 8.20 -2.48 20.14
N SER A 106 8.61 -1.65 19.18
CA SER A 106 7.77 -0.85 18.30
C SER A 106 8.28 -0.87 16.85
N TYR A 107 7.36 -0.92 15.89
CA TYR A 107 7.68 -0.85 14.47
C TYR A 107 7.58 0.57 13.90
N ARG A 108 7.55 1.62 14.74
CA ARG A 108 7.67 3.00 14.24
C ARG A 108 9.02 3.17 13.55
N GLN A 109 9.06 3.88 12.43
CA GLN A 109 10.30 4.12 11.68
C GLN A 109 11.42 4.67 12.56
N GLU A 110 11.14 5.69 13.39
CA GLU A 110 12.10 6.25 14.36
C GLU A 110 12.74 5.19 15.24
N ASN A 111 11.94 4.25 15.74
CA ASN A 111 12.41 3.19 16.60
C ASN A 111 13.25 2.17 15.84
N LEU A 112 12.84 1.80 14.62
CA LEU A 112 13.62 0.90 13.77
C LEU A 112 14.97 1.51 13.38
N VAL A 113 14.99 2.80 13.01
CA VAL A 113 16.23 3.53 12.72
C VAL A 113 17.12 3.59 13.96
N LYS A 114 16.57 3.88 15.14
CA LYS A 114 17.33 3.88 16.39
C LYS A 114 17.95 2.52 16.69
N VAL A 115 17.17 1.44 16.60
CA VAL A 115 17.62 0.08 16.95
C VAL A 115 18.65 -0.44 15.94
N PHE A 116 18.43 -0.26 14.64
CA PHE A 116 19.28 -0.89 13.62
C PHE A 116 20.39 0.01 13.08
N LEU A 117 20.23 1.33 13.11
CA LEU A 117 21.23 2.28 12.61
C LEU A 117 21.91 3.07 13.75
N GLY A 118 21.51 2.85 15.01
CA GLY A 118 22.13 3.50 16.17
C GLY A 118 21.95 5.02 16.23
N LYS A 119 20.99 5.59 15.48
CA LYS A 119 20.81 7.04 15.36
C LYS A 119 19.37 7.51 15.51
N THR A 120 19.22 8.80 15.75
CA THR A 120 17.94 9.54 15.68
C THR A 120 17.98 10.50 14.50
N TYR A 121 16.83 11.04 14.11
CA TYR A 121 16.70 12.03 13.05
C TYR A 121 15.50 12.93 13.31
N GLU A 122 15.37 14.00 12.52
CA GLU A 122 14.22 14.91 12.56
C GLU A 122 12.98 14.22 11.96
N ALA A 123 12.30 13.41 12.77
CA ALA A 123 11.06 12.76 12.37
C ALA A 123 10.00 13.79 11.96
N HIS A 124 9.13 13.42 11.02
CA HIS A 124 8.09 14.30 10.44
C HIS A 124 8.61 15.42 9.54
N ASN A 125 9.91 15.40 9.23
CA ASN A 125 10.47 16.09 8.07
C ASN A 125 10.53 15.10 6.91
N ALA A 126 9.81 15.36 5.82
CA ALA A 126 9.67 14.43 4.72
C ALA A 126 11.01 13.99 4.11
N LEU A 127 12.01 14.88 4.01
CA LEU A 127 13.33 14.53 3.47
C LEU A 127 14.11 13.66 4.46
N ALA A 128 14.11 14.03 5.75
CA ALA A 128 14.80 13.24 6.78
C ALA A 128 14.16 11.86 6.96
N ASP A 129 12.82 11.78 6.88
CA ASP A 129 12.06 10.53 6.93
C ASP A 129 12.47 9.60 5.77
N VAL A 130 12.55 10.08 4.52
CA VAL A 130 12.89 9.21 3.38
C VAL A 130 14.37 8.84 3.32
N THR A 131 15.29 9.74 3.68
CA THR A 131 16.73 9.43 3.73
C THR A 131 17.03 8.40 4.81
N SER A 132 16.43 8.56 6.00
CA SER A 132 16.61 7.57 7.09
C SER A 132 15.94 6.24 6.75
N LEU A 133 14.80 6.26 6.05
CA LEU A 133 14.14 5.05 5.59
C LEU A 133 14.96 4.32 4.52
N GLN A 134 15.60 5.04 3.59
CA GLN A 134 16.46 4.45 2.57
C GLN A 134 17.59 3.65 3.23
N GLU A 135 18.30 4.25 4.18
CA GLU A 135 19.40 3.58 4.87
C GLU A 135 18.92 2.37 5.70
N LEU A 136 17.79 2.50 6.39
CA LEU A 136 17.18 1.37 7.11
C LEU A 136 16.80 0.24 6.14
N PHE A 137 16.27 0.60 4.96
CA PHE A 137 15.91 -0.36 3.95
C PHE A 137 17.15 -1.09 3.44
N GLU A 138 18.18 -0.36 3.01
CA GLU A 138 19.41 -0.93 2.45
C GLU A 138 20.15 -1.82 3.47
N GLN A 139 20.26 -1.40 4.73
CA GLN A 139 21.04 -2.14 5.74
C GLN A 139 20.27 -3.29 6.40
N LYS A 140 18.93 -3.24 6.49
CA LYS A 140 18.17 -4.21 7.29
C LYS A 140 17.02 -4.91 6.58
N LEU A 141 16.25 -4.21 5.75
CA LEU A 141 15.01 -4.77 5.19
C LEU A 141 15.16 -5.30 3.77
N GLY A 142 15.95 -4.63 2.94
CA GLY A 142 16.10 -4.90 1.51
C GLY A 142 17.21 -5.90 1.15
N ALA A 143 17.91 -6.47 2.14
CA ALA A 143 19.04 -7.36 1.90
C ALA A 143 18.66 -8.68 1.20
N ASN A 144 17.44 -9.18 1.40
CA ASN A 144 16.96 -10.43 0.80
C ASN A 144 15.99 -10.15 -0.36
N SER A 145 16.35 -10.60 -1.57
CA SER A 145 15.57 -10.38 -2.80
C SER A 145 14.23 -11.12 -2.82
N LYS A 146 14.14 -12.31 -2.19
CA LYS A 146 12.89 -13.06 -2.05
C LYS A 146 11.92 -12.33 -1.11
N ASP A 147 12.43 -11.85 0.03
CA ASP A 147 11.61 -11.08 0.96
C ASP A 147 11.10 -9.79 0.33
N LEU A 148 11.93 -9.11 -0.46
CA LEU A 148 11.49 -7.94 -1.23
C LEU A 148 10.36 -8.31 -2.20
N ALA A 149 10.57 -9.32 -3.05
CA ALA A 149 9.60 -9.76 -4.05
C ALA A 149 8.24 -10.13 -3.42
N ASP A 150 8.24 -10.84 -2.30
CA ASP A 150 7.05 -11.24 -1.55
C ASP A 150 6.25 -10.06 -0.99
N ASN A 151 6.88 -8.89 -0.82
CA ASN A 151 6.27 -7.70 -0.23
C ASN A 151 5.91 -6.62 -1.26
N VAL A 152 6.19 -6.85 -2.55
CA VAL A 152 5.76 -5.94 -3.62
C VAL A 152 4.25 -6.05 -3.84
N PHE A 153 3.57 -4.91 -3.86
CA PHE A 153 2.16 -4.83 -4.24
C PHE A 153 1.93 -3.78 -5.33
N GLN A 154 0.77 -3.88 -5.99
CA GLN A 154 0.36 -3.00 -7.08
C GLN A 154 -0.73 -2.03 -6.64
N LEU A 155 -0.85 -0.85 -7.28
CA LEU A 155 -1.96 0.08 -7.04
C LEU A 155 -3.33 -0.55 -7.30
N SER A 156 -3.39 -1.53 -8.21
CA SER A 156 -4.61 -2.30 -8.49
C SER A 156 -5.19 -2.95 -7.21
N PHE A 157 -4.37 -3.20 -6.18
CA PHE A 157 -4.79 -3.63 -4.85
C PHE A 157 -6.03 -2.87 -4.33
N TYR A 158 -6.05 -1.53 -4.47
CA TYR A 158 -7.16 -0.73 -3.94
C TYR A 158 -8.44 -0.87 -4.74
N SER A 159 -8.34 -0.93 -6.07
CA SER A 159 -9.49 -1.16 -6.95
C SER A 159 -10.10 -2.55 -6.71
N VAL A 160 -9.24 -3.57 -6.57
CA VAL A 160 -9.63 -4.94 -6.22
C VAL A 160 -10.33 -4.96 -4.88
N LYS A 161 -9.71 -4.37 -3.84
CA LYS A 161 -10.31 -4.27 -2.49
C LYS A 161 -11.67 -3.57 -2.52
N SER A 162 -11.83 -2.52 -3.34
CA SER A 162 -13.12 -1.83 -3.50
C SER A 162 -14.17 -2.73 -4.14
N SER A 163 -13.80 -3.47 -5.20
CA SER A 163 -14.71 -4.41 -5.89
C SER A 163 -15.24 -5.53 -5.00
N LEU A 164 -14.52 -5.87 -3.92
CA LEU A 164 -14.90 -6.94 -2.98
C LEU A 164 -15.78 -6.45 -1.81
N LYS A 165 -16.06 -5.15 -1.70
CA LYS A 165 -16.93 -4.60 -0.64
C LYS A 165 -18.32 -5.25 -0.58
N PRO A 166 -19.00 -5.57 -1.69
CA PRO A 166 -20.29 -6.27 -1.64
C PRO A 166 -20.22 -7.61 -0.89
N LEU A 167 -19.13 -8.38 -1.09
CA LEU A 167 -18.92 -9.66 -0.42
C LEU A 167 -18.72 -9.50 1.10
N LEU A 168 -18.06 -8.42 1.53
CA LEU A 168 -17.96 -8.09 2.96
C LEU A 168 -19.32 -7.72 3.56
N ARG A 169 -20.07 -6.85 2.87
CA ARG A 169 -21.39 -6.38 3.34
C ARG A 169 -22.37 -7.53 3.50
N LYS A 170 -22.40 -8.47 2.54
CA LYS A 170 -23.22 -9.69 2.61
C LYS A 170 -22.60 -10.81 3.47
N LYS A 171 -21.52 -10.54 4.21
CA LYS A 171 -20.82 -11.52 5.10
C LYS A 171 -20.41 -12.82 4.38
N VAL A 172 -20.13 -12.74 3.08
CA VAL A 172 -19.66 -13.86 2.25
C VAL A 172 -18.20 -14.18 2.58
N ILE A 173 -17.39 -13.13 2.77
CA ILE A 173 -15.97 -13.25 3.11
C ILE A 173 -15.63 -12.39 4.33
N SER A 174 -14.52 -12.74 5.00
CA SER A 174 -13.95 -11.93 6.08
C SER A 174 -13.06 -10.80 5.56
N ILE A 175 -12.73 -9.82 6.40
CA ILE A 175 -11.73 -8.79 6.10
C ILE A 175 -10.36 -9.43 5.78
N ARG A 176 -10.00 -10.53 6.47
CA ARG A 176 -8.75 -11.26 6.23
C ARG A 176 -8.74 -11.88 4.82
N THR A 177 -9.84 -12.52 4.43
CA THR A 177 -10.02 -13.10 3.09
C THR A 177 -9.97 -12.02 2.02
N MET A 178 -10.65 -10.88 2.22
CA MET A 178 -10.60 -9.76 1.29
C MET A 178 -9.17 -9.24 1.09
N LYS A 179 -8.38 -9.10 2.17
CA LYS A 179 -6.97 -8.67 2.06
C LYS A 179 -6.15 -9.66 1.22
N LYS A 180 -6.30 -10.97 1.46
CA LYS A 180 -5.62 -12.01 0.67
C LYS A 180 -6.01 -11.96 -0.81
N LEU A 181 -7.31 -11.81 -1.11
CA LEU A 181 -7.81 -11.68 -2.48
C LEU A 181 -7.23 -10.44 -3.16
N ALA A 182 -7.19 -9.30 -2.46
CA ALA A 182 -6.62 -8.08 -3.00
C ALA A 182 -5.11 -8.17 -3.25
N GLN A 183 -4.36 -8.83 -2.37
CA GLN A 183 -2.93 -9.10 -2.57
C GLN A 183 -2.68 -10.00 -3.78
N ASN A 184 -3.55 -10.97 -4.03
CA ASN A 184 -3.47 -11.89 -5.17
C ASN A 184 -4.25 -11.42 -6.42
N LEU A 185 -4.66 -10.15 -6.44
CA LEU A 185 -5.35 -9.51 -7.58
C LEU A 185 -6.65 -10.23 -8.03
N PHE A 186 -7.38 -10.83 -7.09
CA PHE A 186 -8.71 -11.39 -7.31
C PHE A 186 -9.79 -10.33 -7.09
N SER A 187 -10.12 -9.57 -8.15
CA SER A 187 -11.31 -8.71 -8.18
C SER A 187 -12.60 -9.52 -8.27
N LEU A 188 -13.73 -8.91 -7.90
CA LEU A 188 -15.04 -9.56 -8.05
C LEU A 188 -15.29 -9.98 -9.51
N ALA A 189 -14.91 -9.14 -10.48
CA ALA A 189 -14.99 -9.47 -11.90
C ALA A 189 -14.08 -10.64 -12.32
N LYS A 190 -12.90 -10.80 -11.70
CA LYS A 190 -12.04 -11.97 -11.93
C LYS A 190 -12.65 -13.23 -11.33
N LEU A 191 -13.23 -13.14 -10.13
CA LEU A 191 -13.92 -14.25 -9.49
C LEU A 191 -15.13 -14.73 -10.30
N ARG A 192 -15.96 -13.79 -10.80
CA ARG A 192 -17.07 -14.11 -11.72
C ARG A 192 -16.58 -14.85 -12.97
N ARG A 193 -15.53 -14.37 -13.62
CA ARG A 193 -14.94 -15.02 -14.81
C ARG A 193 -14.39 -16.41 -14.54
N ILE A 194 -13.76 -16.63 -13.38
CA ILE A 194 -13.26 -17.95 -12.98
C ILE A 194 -14.44 -18.91 -12.77
N HIS A 195 -15.47 -18.44 -12.08
CA HIS A 195 -16.68 -19.22 -11.81
C HIS A 195 -17.44 -19.57 -13.08
N ALA A 196 -17.63 -18.62 -14.00
CA ALA A 196 -18.31 -18.86 -15.27
C ALA A 196 -17.60 -19.91 -16.15
N ARG A 197 -16.27 -20.04 -16.04
CA ARG A 197 -15.50 -21.04 -16.80
C ARG A 197 -15.60 -22.44 -16.21
N ASP A 198 -15.70 -22.54 -14.90
CA ASP A 198 -15.83 -23.81 -14.17
C ASP A 198 -16.66 -23.56 -12.90
N PRO A 199 -18.00 -23.68 -13.00
CA PRO A 199 -18.90 -23.39 -11.89
C PRO A 199 -18.74 -24.33 -10.69
N GLN A 200 -18.16 -25.52 -10.91
CA GLN A 200 -18.01 -26.54 -9.87
C GLN A 200 -16.68 -26.40 -9.12
N ASN A 201 -15.57 -26.25 -9.83
CA ASN A 201 -14.23 -26.31 -9.24
C ASN A 201 -13.40 -25.03 -9.40
N GLY A 202 -13.80 -24.08 -10.24
CA GLY A 202 -12.99 -22.91 -10.59
C GLY A 202 -12.55 -22.10 -9.37
N ILE A 203 -13.50 -21.72 -8.51
CA ILE A 203 -13.20 -20.97 -7.28
C ILE A 203 -12.38 -21.81 -6.29
N ARG A 204 -12.70 -23.11 -6.14
CA ARG A 204 -12.00 -24.02 -5.23
C ARG A 204 -10.53 -24.14 -5.62
N ASN A 205 -10.25 -24.38 -6.90
CA ASN A 205 -8.91 -24.54 -7.45
C ASN A 205 -8.12 -23.24 -7.29
N ALA A 206 -8.69 -22.11 -7.71
CA ALA A 206 -8.04 -20.80 -7.60
C ALA A 206 -7.70 -20.39 -6.14
N PHE A 207 -8.52 -20.81 -5.17
CA PHE A 207 -8.30 -20.50 -3.75
C PHE A 207 -7.31 -21.44 -3.07
N SER A 208 -7.27 -22.70 -3.52
CA SER A 208 -6.53 -23.79 -2.85
C SER A 208 -5.14 -24.03 -3.42
N GLU A 209 -4.84 -23.46 -4.60
CA GLU A 209 -3.51 -23.48 -5.22
C GLU A 209 -2.44 -23.09 -4.20
N ALA A 210 -1.35 -23.86 -4.13
CA ALA A 210 -0.28 -23.62 -3.18
C ALA A 210 0.44 -22.30 -3.51
N VAL A 211 0.91 -21.60 -2.47
CA VAL A 211 1.70 -20.37 -2.65
C VAL A 211 3.11 -20.69 -3.15
N ASP A 212 3.63 -21.85 -2.76
CA ASP A 212 4.92 -22.38 -3.17
C ASP A 212 4.85 -23.92 -3.16
N ALA A 213 5.78 -24.58 -3.86
CA ALA A 213 5.76 -26.05 -4.01
C ALA A 213 6.07 -26.79 -2.71
N GLU A 214 6.64 -26.12 -1.71
CA GLU A 214 7.14 -26.69 -0.46
C GLU A 214 6.13 -26.52 0.70
N SER A 215 5.17 -25.61 0.58
CA SER A 215 4.19 -25.29 1.61
C SER A 215 2.79 -25.72 1.21
N ASN A 216 2.11 -26.40 2.14
CA ASN A 216 0.70 -26.77 1.98
C ASN A 216 -0.27 -25.58 2.17
N THR A 217 0.27 -24.35 2.17
CA THR A 217 -0.46 -23.11 2.46
C THR A 217 -1.27 -22.71 1.22
N PRO A 218 -2.60 -22.61 1.32
CA PRO A 218 -3.41 -22.19 0.19
C PRO A 218 -3.23 -20.70 -0.09
N ARG A 219 -3.25 -20.35 -1.37
CA ARG A 219 -3.20 -18.98 -1.88
C ARG A 219 -4.22 -18.08 -1.19
N ILE A 220 -5.45 -18.56 -1.04
CA ILE A 220 -6.52 -17.84 -0.32
C ILE A 220 -7.01 -18.64 0.89
N SER A 221 -7.63 -19.81 0.65
CA SER A 221 -8.32 -20.61 1.67
C SER A 221 -8.72 -21.99 1.12
N LYS A 222 -8.63 -23.04 1.96
CA LYS A 222 -9.21 -24.38 1.68
C LYS A 222 -10.59 -24.58 2.33
N SER A 223 -11.12 -23.57 3.02
CA SER A 223 -12.40 -23.69 3.74
C SER A 223 -13.56 -23.84 2.75
N SER A 224 -14.20 -25.01 2.75
CA SER A 224 -15.41 -25.31 1.98
C SER A 224 -16.54 -24.32 2.30
N ILE A 225 -16.67 -23.90 3.55
CA ILE A 225 -17.67 -22.91 3.98
C ILE A 225 -17.47 -21.58 3.24
N VAL A 226 -16.23 -21.07 3.18
CA VAL A 226 -15.93 -19.80 2.50
C VAL A 226 -16.16 -19.92 1.00
N ILE A 227 -15.70 -21.02 0.40
CA ILE A 227 -15.85 -21.29 -1.05
C ILE A 227 -17.34 -21.39 -1.42
N ASN A 228 -18.13 -22.18 -0.69
CA ASN A 228 -19.54 -22.39 -0.96
C ASN A 228 -20.35 -21.10 -0.81
N LYS A 229 -20.05 -20.28 0.21
CA LYS A 229 -20.68 -18.95 0.36
C LYS A 229 -20.40 -18.05 -0.84
N LEU A 230 -19.15 -18.06 -1.34
CA LEU A 230 -18.78 -17.26 -2.51
C LEU A 230 -19.46 -17.77 -3.77
N VAL A 231 -19.44 -19.08 -4.03
CA VAL A 231 -20.14 -19.69 -5.18
C VAL A 231 -21.64 -19.36 -5.13
N LYS A 232 -22.29 -19.52 -3.96
CA LYS A 232 -23.69 -19.14 -3.79
C LYS A 232 -23.95 -17.66 -4.11
N TYR A 233 -23.07 -16.75 -3.66
CA TYR A 233 -23.17 -15.34 -4.00
C TYR A 233 -23.07 -15.12 -5.51
N LEU A 234 -22.10 -15.77 -6.18
CA LEU A 234 -21.85 -15.59 -7.61
C LEU A 234 -23.01 -16.09 -8.47
N ASN A 235 -23.67 -17.19 -8.07
CA ASN A 235 -24.88 -17.70 -8.73
C ASN A 235 -26.13 -16.83 -8.52
N SER A 236 -26.13 -15.97 -7.49
CA SER A 236 -27.32 -15.16 -7.13
C SER A 236 -27.35 -13.77 -7.77
N GLU A 237 -26.32 -13.39 -8.52
CA GLU A 237 -26.21 -12.08 -9.17
C GLU A 237 -25.80 -12.17 -10.66
N GLU A 238 -26.22 -13.27 -11.29
CA GLU A 238 -26.47 -13.37 -12.74
C GLU A 238 -27.93 -13.00 -13.01
#